data_AF-A0A8C8AVW4-F1
#
_entry.id   AF-A0A8C8AVW4-F1
#
_cell.length_a   1.000
_cell.length_b   1.000
_cell.length_c   1.000
_cell.angle_alpha   90.00
_cell.angle_beta   90.00
_cell.angle_gamma   90.00
#
_symmetry.space_group_name_H-M   'P 1'
#
loop_
_entity.id
_entity.type
_entity.pdbx_description
1 polymer ?
#
loop_
_entity_poly.entity_id
_entity_poly.type
_entity_poly.pdbx_seq_one_letter_code
_entity_poly.pdbx_strand_id
1 'polypeptide(L)'
;PGGGWWPRGGGLYYVDSEGTRVPGQAFAVGSGSTYAYGVLDRGHRGGLAVEAACDLARRAIFQAARRDAYSGGRVTVYHVGPQGWRRVSTDNVADLQERYAAEEPPL
;
A
#
# COMPACT_ATOMS: atom_id res chain seq x y z
N PRO A 1 -19.63 -1.19 14.95
CA PRO A 1 -18.75 -0.46 14.00
C PRO A 1 -18.14 -1.44 12.98
N GLY A 2 -18.93 -1.83 11.97
CA GLY A 2 -18.53 -2.79 10.95
C GLY A 2 -17.84 -2.08 9.78
N GLY A 3 -16.55 -2.35 9.60
CA GLY A 3 -15.81 -1.89 8.41
C GLY A 3 -16.35 -2.56 7.16
N GLY A 4 -16.62 -1.75 6.12
CA GLY A 4 -17.38 -2.14 4.94
C GLY A 4 -16.76 -3.28 4.12
N TRP A 5 -17.45 -4.41 4.11
CA TRP A 5 -17.39 -5.40 3.04
C TRP A 5 -18.75 -5.41 2.36
N TRP A 6 -18.81 -5.04 1.08
CA TRP A 6 -20.08 -5.04 0.34
C TRP A 6 -20.43 -6.46 -0.13
N PRO A 7 -21.72 -6.82 -0.24
CA PRO A 7 -22.15 -8.12 -0.76
C PRO A 7 -21.64 -8.46 -2.17
N ARG A 8 -21.17 -7.45 -2.93
CA ARG A 8 -20.60 -7.61 -4.28
C ARG A 8 -19.07 -7.83 -4.29
N GLY A 9 -18.43 -7.94 -3.12
CA GLY A 9 -16.97 -8.00 -2.96
C GLY A 9 -16.37 -6.67 -2.49
N GLY A 10 -15.04 -6.67 -2.27
CA GLY A 10 -14.30 -5.45 -1.92
C GLY A 10 -14.37 -4.41 -3.05
N GLY A 11 -14.63 -3.15 -2.69
CA GLY A 11 -14.66 -2.03 -3.63
C GLY A 11 -13.74 -0.92 -3.15
N LEU A 12 -12.86 -0.43 -4.03
CA LEU A 12 -11.92 0.65 -3.75
C LEU A 12 -12.30 1.88 -4.58
N TYR A 13 -12.40 3.03 -3.91
CA TYR A 13 -12.79 4.29 -4.53
C TYR A 13 -11.83 5.38 -4.09
N TYR A 14 -11.37 6.18 -5.07
CA TYR A 14 -10.74 7.46 -4.81
C TYR A 14 -11.81 8.54 -4.71
N VAL A 15 -11.69 9.41 -3.71
CA VAL A 15 -12.56 10.57 -3.49
C VAL A 15 -11.69 11.77 -3.16
N ASP A 16 -11.96 12.93 -3.78
CA ASP A 16 -11.24 14.18 -3.53
C ASP A 16 -12.16 15.34 -3.11
N SER A 17 -11.56 16.50 -2.83
CA SER A 17 -12.26 17.71 -2.40
C SER A 17 -13.18 18.31 -3.47
N GLU A 18 -12.94 18.00 -4.73
CA GLU A 18 -13.72 18.51 -5.87
C GLU A 18 -14.97 17.66 -6.14
N GLY A 19 -15.22 16.64 -5.30
CA GLY A 19 -16.36 15.74 -5.44
C GLY A 19 -16.14 14.63 -6.46
N THR A 20 -14.90 14.43 -6.93
CA THR A 20 -14.57 13.30 -7.80
C THR A 20 -14.76 12.00 -7.04
N ARG A 21 -15.36 10.99 -7.70
CA ARG A 21 -15.45 9.62 -7.17
C ARG A 21 -15.14 8.61 -8.26
N VAL A 22 -13.99 7.96 -8.16
CA VAL A 22 -13.49 7.03 -9.20
C VAL A 22 -13.29 5.63 -8.61
N PRO A 23 -13.94 4.58 -9.15
CA PRO A 23 -13.60 3.20 -8.82
C PRO A 23 -12.27 2.79 -9.44
N GLY A 24 -11.50 1.95 -8.76
CA GLY A 24 -10.24 1.44 -9.29
C GLY A 24 -9.69 0.26 -8.50
N GLN A 25 -8.59 -0.31 -8.98
CA GLN A 25 -7.93 -1.45 -8.33
C GLN A 25 -6.72 -1.04 -7.48
N ALA A 26 -6.08 0.08 -7.81
CA ALA A 26 -4.95 0.62 -7.06
C ALA A 26 -4.97 2.15 -7.13
N PHE A 27 -4.66 2.79 -6.01
CA PHE A 27 -4.49 4.24 -5.91
C PHE A 27 -3.31 4.55 -4.99
N ALA A 28 -2.53 5.57 -5.33
CA ALA A 28 -1.56 6.23 -4.46
C ALA A 28 -1.81 7.74 -4.50
N VAL A 29 -1.86 8.36 -3.33
CA VAL A 29 -2.23 9.77 -3.15
C VAL A 29 -1.25 10.42 -2.19
N GLY A 30 -0.91 11.69 -2.43
CA GLY A 30 0.10 12.45 -1.68
C GLY A 30 1.35 12.79 -2.50
N SER A 31 2.28 13.52 -1.91
CA SER A 31 3.52 13.98 -2.56
C SER A 31 4.40 12.84 -3.07
N GLY A 32 4.46 11.72 -2.33
CA GLY A 32 5.22 10.52 -2.69
C GLY A 32 4.50 9.55 -3.64
N SER A 33 3.31 9.89 -4.13
CA SER A 33 2.44 8.97 -4.90
C SER A 33 3.11 8.41 -6.15
N THR A 34 3.87 9.23 -6.88
CA THR A 34 4.58 8.81 -8.11
C THR A 34 5.60 7.71 -7.85
N TYR A 35 6.32 7.77 -6.73
CA TYR A 35 7.26 6.72 -6.32
C TYR A 35 6.54 5.44 -5.91
N ALA A 36 5.39 5.56 -5.23
CA ALA A 36 4.57 4.41 -4.85
C ALA A 36 3.98 3.71 -6.08
N TYR A 37 3.45 4.46 -7.04
CA TYR A 37 2.95 3.90 -8.31
C TYR A 37 4.03 3.13 -9.06
N GLY A 38 5.27 3.63 -9.13
CA GLY A 38 6.36 2.91 -9.78
C GLY A 38 6.65 1.51 -9.21
N VAL A 39 6.37 1.28 -7.93
CA VAL A 39 6.48 -0.04 -7.30
C VAL A 39 5.20 -0.86 -7.53
N LEU A 40 4.03 -0.25 -7.32
CA LEU A 40 2.75 -0.91 -7.51
C LEU A 40 2.58 -1.42 -8.94
N ASP A 41 2.88 -0.61 -9.95
CA ASP A 41 2.71 -0.96 -11.37
C ASP A 41 3.55 -2.17 -11.79
N ARG A 42 4.67 -2.41 -11.12
CA ARG A 42 5.55 -3.58 -11.39
C ARG A 42 5.06 -4.86 -10.71
N GLY A 43 4.45 -4.74 -9.53
CA GLY A 43 4.10 -5.89 -8.69
C GLY A 43 2.62 -6.24 -8.64
N HIS A 44 1.74 -5.29 -8.97
CA HIS A 44 0.30 -5.46 -8.84
C HIS A 44 -0.22 -6.37 -9.94
N ARG A 45 -0.82 -7.50 -9.53
CA ARG A 45 -1.45 -8.46 -10.41
C ARG A 45 -2.60 -9.15 -9.69
N GLY A 46 -3.59 -9.63 -10.45
CA GLY A 46 -4.68 -10.41 -9.90
C GLY A 46 -4.16 -11.69 -9.22
N GLY A 47 -4.79 -12.09 -8.11
CA GLY A 47 -4.51 -13.35 -7.43
C GLY A 47 -3.25 -13.38 -6.55
N LEU A 48 -2.71 -12.21 -6.14
CA LEU A 48 -1.66 -12.18 -5.12
C LEU A 48 -2.14 -12.79 -3.81
N ALA A 49 -1.28 -13.61 -3.18
CA ALA A 49 -1.46 -14.00 -1.79
C ALA A 49 -1.46 -12.76 -0.88
N VAL A 50 -2.22 -12.81 0.21
CA VAL A 50 -2.39 -11.67 1.13
C VAL A 50 -1.04 -11.15 1.63
N GLU A 51 -0.12 -12.05 1.95
CA GLU A 51 1.22 -11.75 2.44
C GLU A 51 2.04 -11.00 1.39
N ALA A 52 2.00 -11.48 0.13
CA ALA A 52 2.69 -10.87 -1.00
C ALA A 52 2.11 -9.48 -1.34
N ALA A 53 0.79 -9.31 -1.28
CA ALA A 53 0.14 -8.02 -1.48
C ALA A 53 0.50 -7.03 -0.36
N CYS A 54 0.55 -7.49 0.89
CA CYS A 54 0.97 -6.67 2.03
C CYS A 54 2.44 -6.24 1.91
N ASP A 55 3.32 -7.14 1.44
CA ASP A 55 4.72 -6.81 1.22
C ASP A 55 4.91 -5.80 0.07
N LEU A 56 4.21 -5.99 -1.05
CA LEU A 56 4.20 -5.04 -2.15
C LEU A 56 3.77 -3.64 -1.68
N ALA A 57 2.68 -3.55 -0.92
CA ALA A 57 2.20 -2.28 -0.36
C ALA A 57 3.23 -1.64 0.56
N ARG A 58 3.89 -2.43 1.42
CA ARG A 58 4.94 -1.94 2.32
C ARG A 58 6.14 -1.39 1.53
N ARG A 59 6.58 -2.09 0.48
CA ARG A 59 7.67 -1.65 -0.40
C ARG A 59 7.33 -0.37 -1.15
N ALA A 60 6.09 -0.23 -1.62
CA ALA A 60 5.64 0.97 -2.32
C ALA A 60 5.75 2.23 -1.43
N ILE A 61 5.26 2.14 -0.19
CA ILE A 61 5.36 3.25 0.77
C ILE A 61 6.81 3.48 1.22
N PHE A 62 7.59 2.42 1.42
CA PHE A 62 9.01 2.55 1.74
C PHE A 62 9.78 3.31 0.65
N GLN A 63 9.58 2.98 -0.63
CA GLN A 63 10.24 3.71 -1.73
C GLN A 63 9.81 5.16 -1.80
N ALA A 64 8.52 5.46 -1.56
CA ALA A 64 8.05 6.83 -1.44
C ALA A 64 8.73 7.57 -0.27
N ALA A 65 8.77 6.97 0.91
CA ALA A 65 9.41 7.54 2.10
C ALA A 65 10.92 7.79 1.92
N ARG A 66 11.59 7.01 1.08
CA ARG A 66 13.02 7.18 0.80
C ARG A 66 13.32 8.32 -0.19
N ARG A 67 12.35 8.71 -1.02
CA ARG A 67 12.56 9.61 -2.17
C ARG A 67 11.79 10.93 -2.06
N ASP A 68 10.73 10.98 -1.29
CA ASP A 68 9.93 12.17 -1.03
C ASP A 68 10.23 12.73 0.36
N ALA A 69 10.70 13.97 0.43
CA ALA A 69 11.10 14.62 1.68
C ALA A 69 9.94 14.84 2.66
N TYR A 70 8.70 14.83 2.16
CA TYR A 70 7.48 14.97 2.98
C TYR A 70 6.87 13.62 3.39
N SER A 71 7.46 12.51 2.97
CA SER A 71 7.03 11.15 3.32
C SER A 71 8.04 10.50 4.27
N GLY A 72 7.58 9.84 5.34
CA GLY A 72 8.50 9.26 6.33
C GLY A 72 7.86 8.66 7.57
N GLY A 73 8.69 8.38 8.57
CA GLY A 73 8.27 7.91 9.89
C GLY A 73 8.00 6.41 9.94
N ARG A 74 6.74 5.99 9.73
CA ARG A 74 6.32 4.59 9.86
C ARG A 74 5.42 4.16 8.73
N VAL A 75 5.60 2.93 8.24
CA VAL A 75 4.74 2.29 7.26
C VAL A 75 3.74 1.41 7.99
N THR A 76 2.44 1.74 7.89
CA THR A 76 1.37 0.90 8.45
C THR A 76 0.60 0.20 7.35
N VAL A 77 0.49 -1.12 7.44
CA VAL A 77 -0.22 -1.96 6.46
C VAL A 77 -1.50 -2.49 7.08
N TYR A 78 -2.62 -2.33 6.37
CA TYR A 78 -3.91 -2.91 6.73
C TYR A 78 -4.36 -3.88 5.65
N HIS A 79 -5.00 -4.98 6.06
CA HIS A 79 -5.68 -5.91 5.17
C HIS A 79 -7.18 -5.83 5.44
N VAL A 80 -7.97 -5.55 4.39
CA VAL A 80 -9.43 -5.46 4.45
C VAL A 80 -10.02 -6.67 3.74
N GLY A 81 -10.74 -7.51 4.47
CA GLY A 81 -11.34 -8.75 3.98
C GLY A 81 -12.82 -8.91 4.38
N PRO A 82 -13.44 -10.07 4.08
CA PRO A 82 -14.85 -10.33 4.36
C PRO A 82 -15.26 -10.18 5.83
N GLN A 83 -14.35 -10.44 6.75
CA GLN A 83 -14.58 -10.34 8.19
C GLN A 83 -14.24 -8.95 8.76
N GLY A 84 -13.97 -7.97 7.88
CA GLY A 84 -13.52 -6.64 8.25
C GLY A 84 -12.03 -6.44 8.02
N TRP A 85 -11.48 -5.39 8.63
CA TRP A 85 -10.08 -5.01 8.47
C TRP A 85 -9.23 -5.43 9.67
N ARG A 86 -7.95 -5.71 9.41
CA ARG A 86 -6.94 -5.93 10.44
C ARG A 86 -5.66 -5.17 10.12
N ARG A 87 -4.99 -4.69 11.16
CA ARG A 87 -3.61 -4.17 11.02
C ARG A 87 -2.66 -5.35 10.84
N VAL A 88 -1.86 -5.30 9.79
CA VAL A 88 -0.87 -6.34 9.46
C VAL A 88 0.47 -6.02 10.11
N SER A 89 0.97 -4.80 9.92
CA SER A 89 2.22 -4.35 10.54
C SER A 89 2.27 -2.83 10.68
N THR A 90 3.16 -2.35 11.55
CA THR A 90 3.61 -0.95 11.62
C THR A 90 5.12 -0.95 11.77
N ASP A 91 5.83 -0.71 10.69
CA ASP A 91 7.29 -0.80 10.59
C ASP A 91 7.90 0.61 10.57
N ASN A 92 9.03 0.85 11.25
CA ASN A 92 9.80 2.09 11.08
C ASN A 92 10.50 2.06 9.71
N VAL A 93 10.53 3.18 9.00
CA VAL A 93 11.24 3.29 7.71
C VAL A 93 12.74 2.96 7.87
N ALA A 94 13.35 3.30 9.01
CA ALA A 94 14.75 2.95 9.31
C ALA A 94 14.96 1.42 9.34
N ASP A 95 14.13 0.70 10.08
CA ASP A 95 14.22 -0.78 10.16
C ASP A 95 13.96 -1.43 8.80
N LEU A 96 13.09 -0.84 7.98
CA LEU A 96 12.83 -1.30 6.62
C LEU A 96 14.01 -1.07 5.68
N GLN A 97 14.76 0.02 5.86
CA GLN A 97 15.97 0.28 5.09
C GLN A 97 17.01 -0.82 5.32
N GLU A 98 17.19 -1.24 6.57
CA GLU A 98 18.08 -2.36 6.91
C GLU A 98 17.57 -3.68 6.33
N ARG A 99 16.27 -3.98 6.53
CA ARG A 99 15.62 -5.20 6.01
C ARG A 99 15.80 -5.36 4.51
N TYR A 100 15.48 -4.33 3.74
CA TYR A 100 15.54 -4.38 2.27
C TYR A 100 16.96 -4.19 1.72
N ALA A 101 17.92 -3.71 2.50
CA ALA A 101 19.32 -3.70 2.12
C ALA A 101 19.98 -5.08 2.30
N ALA A 102 19.50 -5.88 3.26
CA ALA A 102 19.96 -7.25 3.49
C ALA A 102 19.37 -8.28 2.50
N GLU A 103 18.27 -7.93 1.83
CA GLU A 103 17.73 -8.73 0.72
C GLU A 103 18.62 -8.55 -0.51
N GLU A 104 19.20 -9.65 -1.02
CA GLU A 104 19.89 -9.61 -2.31
C GLU A 104 18.91 -9.14 -3.40
N PRO A 105 19.33 -8.23 -4.30
CA PRO A 105 18.48 -7.85 -5.41
C PRO A 105 18.19 -9.11 -6.24
N PRO A 106 16.93 -9.32 -6.69
CA PRO A 106 16.65 -10.44 -7.58
C PRO A 106 17.53 -10.31 -8.82
N LEU A 107 18.23 -11.40 -9.14
CA LEU A 107 19.05 -11.56 -10.35
C LEU A 107 18.27 -11.21 -11.62
#